data_AF-R9GPF3-F1
#
_entry.id   AF-R9GPF3-F1
#
_cell.length_a   1.000
_cell.length_b   1.000
_cell.length_c   1.000
_cell.angle_alpha   90.00
_cell.angle_beta   90.00
_cell.angle_gamma   90.00
#
_symmetry.space_group_name_H-M   'P 1'
#
loop_
_entity.id
_entity.type
_entity.pdbx_description
1 polymer ?
#
loop_
_entity_poly.entity_id
_entity_poly.type
_entity_poly.pdbx_seq_one_letter_code
_entity_poly.pdbx_strand_id
1 'polypeptide(L)'
;MSINILINNSANPLADYVGWSPHPCQISSTDIIGQRVILKNLDTAKGGQVVFKKEIGDPVTDTLEIDIPNDSVPASFYISGKFDLNQDKGKASSLDKDCIIKIVSKLTNVELGQKALMVRVRKNANGLTDTERNKFLSAIVILNQQGKYIDFQNMHTSGADPEIHKRSSFLVWHRAYLLDFERKLQEIDPSVTIPYWKFDDPAPKVFNVDFMGTADASGAVTFSNTNPLVNWQPMIFGQGVGRIRRVAKFNTSTKAASNVKNNEAETLALGTAFATFVGTKRTGFCTMETDPHGSAHVSFTGQISDIGKAPADPLFFMLHSNVDRLWAKWQWIMTGQRFDPIDINAYPHLGSGNSTVGGEFGIGNFSDDTMWPWNGIFVQPRPITGPNTTFPLSPFLTVPSQTPDLKSMIDYHGQKNLSANLGFDYHGVRYDHSTVVV
;
A
#
# COMPACT_ATOMS: atom_id res chain seq x y z
N MET A 1 28.96 -5.09 22.58
CA MET A 1 29.51 -4.00 21.74
C MET A 1 28.37 -3.09 21.34
N SER A 2 28.60 -1.78 21.34
CA SER A 2 27.55 -0.76 21.16
C SER A 2 27.38 -0.33 19.70
N ILE A 3 27.32 -1.27 18.75
CA ILE A 3 26.99 -0.88 17.36
C ILE A 3 25.53 -0.48 17.32
N ASN A 4 25.27 0.74 16.86
CA ASN A 4 23.93 1.24 16.61
C ASN A 4 23.68 1.33 15.11
N ILE A 5 22.54 0.82 14.66
CA ILE A 5 22.03 1.04 13.30
C ILE A 5 20.66 1.69 13.40
N LEU A 6 20.52 2.86 12.78
CA LEU A 6 19.25 3.56 12.62
C LEU A 6 18.73 3.29 11.20
N ILE A 7 17.54 2.68 11.11
CA ILE A 7 16.83 2.50 9.85
C ILE A 7 15.95 3.73 9.63
N ASN A 8 15.83 4.18 8.38
CA ASN A 8 15.16 5.43 8.01
C ASN A 8 15.71 6.64 8.79
N ASN A 9 17.00 6.62 9.13
CA ASN A 9 17.69 7.62 9.96
C ASN A 9 16.95 7.98 11.26
N SER A 10 16.23 7.02 11.86
CA SER A 10 15.38 7.26 13.01
C SER A 10 15.68 6.29 14.15
N ALA A 11 15.73 6.82 15.37
CA ALA A 11 15.80 6.03 16.60
C ALA A 11 14.43 5.49 17.03
N ASN A 12 13.35 5.87 16.34
CA ASN A 12 12.02 5.34 16.62
C ASN A 12 11.98 3.84 16.25
N PRO A 13 11.64 2.93 17.18
CA PRO A 13 11.53 1.50 16.88
C PRO A 13 10.52 1.16 15.76
N LEU A 14 9.54 2.05 15.52
CA LEU A 14 8.58 1.94 14.41
C LEU A 14 9.19 2.28 13.04
N ALA A 15 10.46 2.69 12.98
CA ALA A 15 11.15 3.01 11.75
C ALA A 15 11.88 1.82 11.11
N ASP A 16 11.99 0.67 11.80
CA ASP A 16 12.68 -0.52 11.26
C ASP A 16 11.77 -1.35 10.32
N TYR A 17 11.08 -0.68 9.39
CA TYR A 17 10.29 -1.25 8.31
C TYR A 17 10.75 -0.65 6.99
N VAL A 18 11.02 -1.51 6.01
CA VAL A 18 11.52 -1.13 4.69
C VAL A 18 10.73 -1.81 3.59
N GLY A 19 10.75 -1.18 2.43
CA GLY A 19 10.14 -1.59 1.19
C GLY A 19 11.16 -2.07 0.15
N TRP A 20 10.78 -2.03 -1.13
CA TRP A 20 11.71 -2.32 -2.23
C TRP A 20 12.60 -1.13 -2.59
N SER A 21 12.10 0.08 -2.37
CA SER A 21 12.85 1.33 -2.52
C SER A 21 14.05 1.44 -1.57
N PRO A 22 15.07 2.26 -1.88
CA PRO A 22 16.12 2.64 -0.94
C PRO A 22 15.60 3.32 0.33
N HIS A 23 16.10 2.89 1.48
CA HIS A 23 15.85 3.47 2.78
C HIS A 23 17.18 3.96 3.38
N PRO A 24 17.29 5.24 3.76
CA PRO A 24 18.51 5.77 4.32
C PRO A 24 18.75 5.18 5.72
N CYS A 25 19.99 4.84 6.00
CA CYS A 25 20.41 4.26 7.26
C CYS A 25 21.68 4.93 7.77
N GLN A 26 21.88 4.85 9.09
CA GLN A 26 23.08 5.32 9.77
C GLN A 26 23.67 4.21 10.63
N ILE A 27 24.99 4.12 10.68
CA ILE A 27 25.73 3.23 11.57
C ILE A 27 26.78 3.99 12.37
N SER A 28 26.89 3.68 13.66
CA SER A 28 27.87 4.28 14.57
C SER A 28 28.23 3.33 15.73
N SER A 29 29.30 3.64 16.45
CA SER A 29 29.60 3.03 17.75
C SER A 29 30.46 3.93 18.64
N THR A 30 30.41 3.69 19.95
CA THR A 30 31.34 4.28 20.95
C THR A 30 32.59 3.46 21.21
N ASP A 31 32.57 2.14 20.97
CA ASP A 31 33.60 1.20 21.45
C ASP A 31 34.49 0.59 20.35
N ILE A 32 34.12 0.73 19.08
CA ILE A 32 34.85 0.15 17.94
C ILE A 32 35.14 1.18 16.82
N ILE A 33 35.33 2.45 17.21
CA ILE A 33 35.58 3.57 16.29
C ILE A 33 36.80 3.27 15.41
N GLY A 34 36.68 3.55 14.11
CA GLY A 34 37.70 3.33 13.10
C GLY A 34 37.83 1.88 12.62
N GLN A 35 37.06 0.93 13.19
CA GLN A 35 37.06 -0.44 12.69
C GLN A 35 36.24 -0.56 11.41
N ARG A 36 36.79 -1.31 10.45
CA ARG A 36 36.08 -1.72 9.24
C ARG A 36 35.17 -2.92 9.55
N VAL A 37 33.90 -2.82 9.17
CA VAL A 37 32.91 -3.91 9.33
C VAL A 37 32.30 -4.31 8.00
N ILE A 38 31.69 -5.51 7.97
CA ILE A 38 30.84 -5.98 6.88
C ILE A 38 29.41 -6.12 7.39
N LEU A 39 28.47 -5.49 6.71
CA LEU A 39 27.03 -5.70 6.87
C LEU A 39 26.56 -6.77 5.89
N LYS A 40 25.73 -7.71 6.35
CA LYS A 40 25.13 -8.75 5.50
C LYS A 40 23.86 -9.33 6.14
N ASN A 41 23.00 -9.98 5.35
CA ASN A 41 21.89 -10.75 5.93
C ASN A 41 22.42 -11.90 6.81
N LEU A 42 21.83 -12.11 7.99
CA LEU A 42 22.21 -13.17 8.92
C LEU A 42 21.86 -14.57 8.37
N ASP A 43 20.61 -14.74 7.93
CA ASP A 43 20.10 -15.98 7.35
C ASP A 43 19.52 -15.67 5.96
N THR A 44 20.11 -16.25 4.92
CA THR A 44 19.64 -16.09 3.53
C THR A 44 18.67 -17.19 3.10
N ALA A 45 18.33 -18.14 3.97
CA ALA A 45 17.35 -19.19 3.74
C ALA A 45 15.98 -18.88 4.36
N LYS A 46 15.91 -17.97 5.35
CA LYS A 46 14.68 -17.63 6.09
C LYS A 46 14.51 -16.12 6.24
N GLY A 47 13.26 -15.68 6.44
CA GLY A 47 12.91 -14.29 6.69
C GLY A 47 13.07 -13.35 5.49
N GLY A 48 12.80 -12.08 5.73
CA GLY A 48 13.05 -11.03 4.74
C GLY A 48 14.55 -10.81 4.50
N GLN A 49 14.91 -10.29 3.33
CA GLN A 49 16.31 -9.99 2.99
C GLN A 49 16.43 -8.58 2.43
N VAL A 50 17.56 -7.95 2.71
CA VAL A 50 17.92 -6.65 2.15
C VAL A 50 19.18 -6.73 1.30
N VAL A 51 19.31 -5.76 0.40
CA VAL A 51 20.55 -5.44 -0.30
C VAL A 51 21.02 -4.05 0.12
N PHE A 52 22.31 -3.78 -0.06
CA PHE A 52 22.96 -2.60 0.47
C PHE A 52 23.52 -1.72 -0.65
N LYS A 53 23.53 -0.41 -0.42
CA LYS A 53 24.27 0.58 -1.19
C LYS A 53 25.03 1.50 -0.24
N LYS A 54 26.21 1.97 -0.64
CA LYS A 54 26.92 3.00 0.12
C LYS A 54 26.30 4.37 -0.17
N GLU A 55 26.26 4.74 -1.44
CA GLU A 55 25.55 5.92 -1.93
C GLU A 55 24.31 5.53 -2.74
N ILE A 56 23.32 6.42 -2.85
CA ILE A 56 22.04 6.12 -3.52
C ILE A 56 22.21 5.67 -4.98
N GLY A 57 23.20 6.25 -5.68
CA GLY A 57 23.54 5.95 -7.07
C GLY A 57 24.39 4.69 -7.28
N ASP A 58 24.87 4.05 -6.20
CA ASP A 58 25.67 2.84 -6.31
C ASP A 58 24.81 1.63 -6.72
N PRO A 59 25.42 0.62 -7.36
CA PRO A 59 24.76 -0.67 -7.55
C PRO A 59 24.48 -1.34 -6.20
N VAL A 60 23.41 -2.13 -6.13
CA VAL A 60 23.10 -2.94 -4.95
C VAL A 60 24.08 -4.09 -4.79
N THR A 61 24.38 -4.42 -3.53
CA THR A 61 25.26 -5.52 -3.15
C THR A 61 24.64 -6.36 -2.03
N ASP A 62 25.01 -7.64 -1.94
CA ASP A 62 24.56 -8.52 -0.85
C ASP A 62 25.29 -8.25 0.49
N THR A 63 26.40 -7.53 0.43
CA THR A 63 27.21 -7.14 1.60
C THR A 63 27.77 -5.74 1.42
N LEU A 64 27.84 -4.96 2.51
CA LEU A 64 28.45 -3.63 2.50
C LEU A 64 29.63 -3.57 3.46
N GLU A 65 30.78 -3.13 2.96
CA GLU A 65 31.90 -2.75 3.82
C GLU A 65 31.84 -1.28 4.20
N ILE A 66 31.92 -0.99 5.49
CA ILE A 66 31.82 0.38 6.01
C ILE A 66 32.75 0.56 7.21
N ASP A 67 33.34 1.73 7.32
CA ASP A 67 34.14 2.12 8.49
C ASP A 67 33.20 2.65 9.57
N ILE A 68 33.37 2.20 10.80
CA ILE A 68 32.55 2.65 11.93
C ILE A 68 33.09 4.00 12.44
N PRO A 69 32.34 5.09 12.30
CA PRO A 69 32.72 6.35 12.91
C PRO A 69 32.24 6.41 14.37
N ASN A 70 32.53 7.51 15.04
CA ASN A 70 31.93 7.80 16.34
C ASN A 70 30.46 8.23 16.21
N ASP A 71 29.71 8.16 17.31
CA ASP A 71 28.28 8.49 17.36
C ASP A 71 27.95 9.95 16.98
N SER A 72 28.91 10.87 17.08
CA SER A 72 28.67 12.28 16.73
C SER A 72 28.66 12.51 15.21
N VAL A 73 29.22 11.60 14.42
CA VAL A 73 29.26 11.68 12.95
C VAL A 73 28.99 10.27 12.37
N PRO A 74 27.75 9.78 12.40
CA PRO A 74 27.42 8.44 11.93
C PRO A 74 27.70 8.28 10.42
N ALA A 75 28.02 7.07 10.00
CA ALA A 75 28.23 6.78 8.58
C ALA A 75 26.89 6.44 7.94
N SER A 76 26.61 7.08 6.81
CA SER A 76 25.39 6.85 6.05
C SER A 76 25.55 5.70 5.06
N PHE A 77 24.46 4.98 4.84
CA PHE A 77 24.31 3.98 3.78
C PHE A 77 22.83 3.81 3.45
N TYR A 78 22.51 2.97 2.47
CA TYR A 78 21.13 2.64 2.13
C TYR A 78 20.91 1.14 2.15
N ILE A 79 19.69 0.74 2.50
CA ILE A 79 19.20 -0.63 2.31
C ILE A 79 17.94 -0.63 1.47
N SER A 80 17.69 -1.73 0.78
CA SER A 80 16.45 -1.99 0.05
C SER A 80 16.05 -3.44 0.28
N GLY A 81 14.75 -3.74 0.33
CA GLY A 81 14.30 -5.13 0.28
C GLY A 81 14.82 -5.81 -0.98
N LYS A 82 15.35 -7.03 -0.85
CA LYS A 82 15.99 -7.75 -1.96
C LYS A 82 14.93 -8.22 -2.96
N PHE A 83 15.02 -7.74 -4.19
CA PHE A 83 14.15 -8.15 -5.29
C PHE A 83 14.94 -8.90 -6.37
N ASP A 84 14.55 -10.14 -6.67
CA ASP A 84 15.14 -10.92 -7.76
C ASP A 84 14.41 -10.66 -9.07
N LEU A 85 15.06 -9.89 -9.95
CA LEU A 85 14.54 -9.50 -11.27
C LEU A 85 14.41 -10.68 -12.25
N ASN A 86 15.16 -11.76 -12.06
CA ASN A 86 15.06 -12.93 -12.94
C ASN A 86 13.85 -13.80 -12.60
N GLN A 87 13.36 -13.71 -11.36
CA GLN A 87 12.22 -14.47 -10.87
C GLN A 87 10.97 -13.61 -10.66
N ASP A 88 11.07 -12.29 -10.83
CA ASP A 88 10.09 -11.29 -10.43
C ASP A 88 9.54 -11.53 -9.01
N LYS A 89 10.46 -11.83 -8.07
CA LYS A 89 10.12 -12.20 -6.69
C LYS A 89 11.00 -11.47 -5.68
N GLY A 90 10.34 -10.75 -4.78
CA GLY A 90 10.96 -10.16 -3.60
C GLY A 90 11.18 -11.16 -2.46
N LYS A 91 12.19 -10.90 -1.62
CA LYS A 91 12.42 -11.61 -0.36
C LYS A 91 11.78 -10.84 0.80
N ALA A 92 10.45 -10.77 0.78
CA ALA A 92 9.68 -10.08 1.82
C ALA A 92 9.67 -10.87 3.14
N SER A 93 9.57 -10.15 4.25
CA SER A 93 9.38 -10.71 5.58
C SER A 93 8.04 -11.44 5.71
N SER A 94 8.00 -12.48 6.52
CA SER A 94 6.79 -13.27 6.85
C SER A 94 6.35 -13.11 8.30
N LEU A 95 7.29 -12.71 9.16
CA LEU A 95 7.08 -12.35 10.56
C LEU A 95 7.69 -10.98 10.82
N ASP A 96 7.17 -10.30 11.86
CA ASP A 96 7.76 -9.04 12.28
C ASP A 96 9.21 -9.26 12.74
N LYS A 97 10.09 -8.34 12.33
CA LYS A 97 11.53 -8.34 12.64
C LYS A 97 12.29 -9.62 12.25
N ASP A 98 11.82 -10.34 11.22
CA ASP A 98 12.49 -11.56 10.72
C ASP A 98 13.61 -11.31 9.70
N CYS A 99 13.82 -10.07 9.27
CA CYS A 99 14.96 -9.67 8.46
C CYS A 99 16.07 -9.14 9.37
N ILE A 100 17.22 -9.82 9.40
CA ILE A 100 18.31 -9.49 10.33
C ILE A 100 19.57 -9.13 9.56
N ILE A 101 20.06 -7.90 9.76
CA ILE A 101 21.38 -7.46 9.33
C ILE A 101 22.38 -7.87 10.40
N LYS A 102 23.33 -8.73 10.04
CA LYS A 102 24.49 -9.11 10.85
C LYS A 102 25.65 -8.17 10.56
N ILE A 103 26.32 -7.71 11.62
CA ILE A 103 27.53 -6.90 11.53
C ILE A 103 28.73 -7.75 11.98
N VAL A 104 29.75 -7.88 11.13
CA VAL A 104 30.97 -8.63 11.45
C VAL A 104 32.21 -7.77 11.27
N SER A 105 33.22 -7.97 12.12
CA SER A 105 34.53 -7.34 11.93
C SER A 105 35.16 -7.82 10.63
N LYS A 106 35.67 -6.90 9.80
CA LYS A 106 36.43 -7.28 8.60
C LYS A 106 37.74 -7.98 8.95
N LEU A 107 38.35 -7.62 10.08
CA LEU A 107 39.65 -8.12 10.51
C LEU A 107 39.55 -9.54 11.11
N THR A 108 38.60 -9.75 12.02
CA THR A 108 38.52 -11.01 12.79
C THR A 108 37.38 -11.92 12.36
N ASN A 109 36.47 -11.44 11.51
CA ASN A 109 35.22 -12.13 11.12
C ASN A 109 34.31 -12.49 12.31
N VAL A 110 34.56 -11.91 13.49
CA VAL A 110 33.72 -12.05 14.68
C VAL A 110 32.48 -11.18 14.53
N GLU A 111 31.33 -11.69 14.97
CA GLU A 111 30.09 -10.92 15.02
C GLU A 111 30.16 -9.83 16.09
N LEU A 112 29.83 -8.60 15.69
CA LEU A 112 29.88 -7.43 16.55
C LEU A 112 28.49 -6.95 16.95
N GLY A 113 27.45 -7.32 16.21
CA GLY A 113 26.07 -6.99 16.49
C GLY A 113 25.10 -7.44 15.40
N GLN A 114 23.81 -7.15 15.65
CA GLN A 114 22.72 -7.43 14.72
C GLN A 114 21.70 -6.29 14.78
N LYS A 115 20.99 -6.08 13.67
CA LYS A 115 19.83 -5.18 13.60
C LYS A 115 18.67 -5.93 12.93
N ALA A 116 17.59 -6.12 13.67
CA ALA A 116 16.37 -6.72 13.16
C ALA A 116 15.45 -5.65 12.57
N LEU A 117 14.81 -5.96 11.44
CA LEU A 117 13.88 -5.11 10.71
C LEU A 117 12.87 -5.98 9.95
N MET A 118 11.93 -5.34 9.25
CA MET A 118 10.95 -6.05 8.42
C MET A 118 10.95 -5.48 6.99
N VAL A 119 11.04 -6.38 5.99
CA VAL A 119 10.77 -6.05 4.59
C VAL A 119 9.27 -6.20 4.36
N ARG A 120 8.55 -5.08 4.46
CA ARG A 120 7.10 -5.03 4.62
C ARG A 120 6.43 -4.64 3.30
N VAL A 121 5.62 -5.55 2.75
CA VAL A 121 4.93 -5.36 1.46
C VAL A 121 3.49 -5.87 1.50
N ARG A 122 2.64 -5.34 0.63
CA ARG A 122 1.28 -5.84 0.36
C ARG A 122 1.36 -7.15 -0.43
N LYS A 123 0.72 -8.21 0.07
CA LYS A 123 0.80 -9.56 -0.50
C LYS A 123 -0.53 -10.03 -1.07
N ASN A 124 -0.49 -11.01 -1.98
CA ASN A 124 -1.70 -11.69 -2.43
C ASN A 124 -2.34 -12.37 -1.23
N ALA A 125 -3.60 -12.06 -0.98
CA ALA A 125 -4.38 -12.61 0.11
C ALA A 125 -4.44 -14.15 0.12
N ASN A 126 -4.38 -14.81 -1.04
CA ASN A 126 -4.29 -16.28 -1.13
C ASN A 126 -2.96 -16.86 -0.61
N GLY A 127 -1.91 -16.04 -0.57
CA GLY A 127 -0.56 -16.43 -0.21
C GLY A 127 -0.18 -16.11 1.24
N LEU A 128 -1.05 -15.47 2.00
CA LEU A 128 -0.76 -15.13 3.40
C LEU A 128 -0.57 -16.38 4.26
N THR A 129 0.32 -16.27 5.23
CA THR A 129 0.37 -17.14 6.39
C THR A 129 -0.81 -16.88 7.33
N ASP A 130 -1.12 -17.83 8.21
CA ASP A 130 -2.15 -17.66 9.23
C ASP A 130 -1.84 -16.48 10.16
N THR A 131 -0.57 -16.28 10.50
CA THR A 131 -0.11 -15.17 11.34
C THR A 131 -0.36 -13.81 10.69
N GLU A 132 0.02 -13.63 9.42
CA GLU A 132 -0.21 -12.38 8.68
C GLU A 132 -1.70 -12.07 8.56
N ARG A 133 -2.50 -13.09 8.19
CA ARG A 133 -3.96 -12.97 8.11
C ARG A 133 -4.54 -12.53 9.45
N ASN A 134 -4.20 -13.22 10.54
CA ASN A 134 -4.79 -12.97 11.84
C ASN A 134 -4.41 -11.58 12.39
N LYS A 135 -3.18 -11.10 12.14
CA LYS A 135 -2.75 -9.74 12.49
C LYS A 135 -3.55 -8.68 11.74
N PHE A 136 -3.72 -8.83 10.42
CA PHE A 136 -4.55 -7.94 9.61
C PHE A 136 -6.00 -7.89 10.10
N LEU A 137 -6.62 -9.06 10.32
CA LEU A 137 -7.99 -9.15 10.84
C LEU A 137 -8.14 -8.51 12.23
N SER A 138 -7.19 -8.76 13.13
CA SER A 138 -7.21 -8.20 14.49
C SER A 138 -7.08 -6.68 14.47
N ALA A 139 -6.17 -6.13 13.64
CA ALA A 139 -5.99 -4.69 13.52
C ALA A 139 -7.27 -4.00 13.01
N ILE A 140 -7.98 -4.58 12.02
CA ILE A 140 -9.24 -4.04 11.52
C ILE A 140 -10.32 -4.02 12.60
N VAL A 141 -10.44 -5.12 13.35
CA VAL A 141 -11.43 -5.24 14.44
C VAL A 141 -11.16 -4.23 15.55
N ILE A 142 -9.89 -4.07 15.94
CA ILE A 142 -9.48 -3.08 16.95
C ILE A 142 -9.77 -1.65 16.43
N LEU A 143 -9.49 -1.35 15.16
CA LEU A 143 -9.79 -0.05 14.56
C LEU A 143 -11.30 0.26 14.59
N ASN A 144 -12.14 -0.76 14.35
CA ASN A 144 -13.59 -0.63 14.45
C ASN A 144 -14.06 -0.44 15.91
N GLN A 145 -13.49 -1.18 16.86
CA GLN A 145 -13.78 -1.03 18.29
C GLN A 145 -13.39 0.34 18.84
N GLN A 146 -12.35 0.96 18.27
CA GLN A 146 -11.96 2.35 18.57
C GLN A 146 -12.92 3.38 17.95
N GLY A 147 -13.94 2.96 17.20
CA GLY A 147 -14.86 3.85 16.50
C GLY A 147 -14.21 4.63 15.34
N LYS A 148 -13.05 4.17 14.84
CA LYS A 148 -12.32 4.86 13.76
C LYS A 148 -12.60 4.27 12.37
N TYR A 149 -13.10 3.03 12.29
CA TYR A 149 -13.47 2.42 11.00
C TYR A 149 -14.63 3.17 10.31
N ILE A 150 -15.53 3.76 11.10
CA ILE A 150 -16.67 4.53 10.59
C ILE A 150 -16.25 5.73 9.74
N ASP A 151 -15.08 6.32 10.00
CA ASP A 151 -14.54 7.41 9.19
C ASP A 151 -14.41 6.96 7.74
N PHE A 152 -13.82 5.80 7.50
CA PHE A 152 -13.67 5.21 6.17
C PHE A 152 -15.01 5.01 5.48
N GLN A 153 -16.00 4.47 6.19
CA GLN A 153 -17.35 4.34 5.65
C GLN A 153 -17.96 5.72 5.29
N ASN A 154 -17.67 6.76 6.08
CA ASN A 154 -18.14 8.13 5.82
C ASN A 154 -17.34 8.86 4.72
N MET A 155 -16.13 8.42 4.39
CA MET A 155 -15.36 8.93 3.23
C MET A 155 -15.93 8.43 1.90
N HIS A 156 -16.60 7.27 1.88
CA HIS A 156 -17.03 6.63 0.64
C HIS A 156 -18.53 6.36 0.69
N THR A 157 -19.29 7.44 0.47
CA THR A 157 -20.76 7.46 0.49
C THR A 157 -21.31 7.84 -0.89
N SER A 158 -22.60 7.64 -1.12
CA SER A 158 -23.25 8.08 -2.37
C SER A 158 -23.14 9.60 -2.59
N GLY A 159 -23.05 10.40 -1.52
CA GLY A 159 -22.83 11.85 -1.62
C GLY A 159 -21.39 12.23 -1.99
N ALA A 160 -20.42 11.37 -1.68
CA ALA A 160 -19.02 11.52 -2.06
C ALA A 160 -18.69 10.93 -3.44
N ASP A 161 -19.56 10.05 -3.99
CA ASP A 161 -19.35 9.39 -5.29
C ASP A 161 -18.89 10.34 -6.41
N PRO A 162 -19.50 11.54 -6.61
CA PRO A 162 -19.07 12.46 -7.65
C PRO A 162 -17.68 13.07 -7.42
N GLU A 163 -17.13 13.00 -6.21
CA GLU A 163 -15.79 13.48 -5.88
C GLU A 163 -14.72 12.41 -6.19
N ILE A 164 -15.04 11.13 -5.99
CA ILE A 164 -14.05 10.04 -5.89
C ILE A 164 -14.14 8.98 -7.00
N HIS A 165 -15.21 8.96 -7.80
CA HIS A 165 -15.38 8.07 -8.95
C HIS A 165 -15.70 8.83 -10.23
N LYS A 166 -15.56 8.15 -11.37
CA LYS A 166 -15.82 8.70 -12.72
C LYS A 166 -15.02 9.97 -13.01
N ARG A 167 -13.81 10.02 -12.44
CA ARG A 167 -12.86 11.13 -12.51
C ARG A 167 -11.45 10.57 -12.57
N SER A 168 -10.54 11.33 -13.16
CA SER A 168 -9.12 10.97 -13.22
C SER A 168 -8.51 10.76 -11.82
N SER A 169 -9.03 11.43 -10.80
CA SER A 169 -8.63 11.29 -9.40
C SER A 169 -8.96 9.91 -8.79
N PHE A 170 -9.77 9.06 -9.43
CA PHE A 170 -10.19 7.77 -8.87
C PHE A 170 -9.03 6.93 -8.31
N LEU A 171 -7.98 6.68 -9.11
CA LEU A 171 -6.85 5.83 -8.68
C LEU A 171 -6.03 6.49 -7.58
N VAL A 172 -5.81 7.79 -7.73
CA VAL A 172 -5.02 8.63 -6.82
C VAL A 172 -5.67 8.73 -5.44
N TRP A 173 -6.97 9.01 -5.42
CA TRP A 173 -7.77 9.11 -4.20
C TRP A 173 -7.86 7.76 -3.48
N HIS A 174 -8.11 6.67 -4.21
CA HIS A 174 -8.18 5.34 -3.59
C HIS A 174 -6.81 4.86 -3.07
N ARG A 175 -5.69 5.24 -3.70
CA ARG A 175 -4.34 5.02 -3.13
C ARG A 175 -4.17 5.75 -1.79
N ALA A 176 -4.55 7.02 -1.73
CA ALA A 176 -4.52 7.79 -0.48
C ALA A 176 -5.42 7.16 0.59
N TYR A 177 -6.62 6.73 0.20
CA TYR A 177 -7.59 6.06 1.07
C TYR A 177 -7.06 4.73 1.65
N LEU A 178 -6.40 3.92 0.83
CA LEU A 178 -5.71 2.71 1.29
C LEU A 178 -4.55 3.04 2.23
N LEU A 179 -3.75 4.05 1.92
CA LEU A 179 -2.60 4.43 2.74
C LEU A 179 -3.02 5.01 4.10
N ASP A 180 -4.11 5.78 4.16
CA ASP A 180 -4.73 6.21 5.42
C ASP A 180 -5.13 4.99 6.26
N PHE A 181 -5.90 4.07 5.67
CA PHE A 181 -6.33 2.85 6.34
C PHE A 181 -5.13 2.04 6.86
N GLU A 182 -4.13 1.81 6.02
CA GLU A 182 -2.93 1.06 6.36
C GLU A 182 -2.14 1.72 7.50
N ARG A 183 -1.99 3.05 7.51
CA ARG A 183 -1.31 3.77 8.59
C ARG A 183 -2.05 3.64 9.92
N LYS A 184 -3.39 3.76 9.92
CA LYS A 184 -4.19 3.54 11.14
C LYS A 184 -4.15 2.09 11.62
N LEU A 185 -4.04 1.10 10.73
CA LEU A 185 -3.78 -0.28 11.13
C LEU A 185 -2.38 -0.45 11.72
N GLN A 186 -1.38 0.26 11.18
CA GLN A 186 0.00 0.22 11.66
C GLN A 186 0.21 0.92 13.01
N GLU A 187 -0.66 1.86 13.39
CA GLU A 187 -0.74 2.37 14.77
C GLU A 187 -1.12 1.26 15.77
N ILE A 188 -1.82 0.22 15.32
CA ILE A 188 -2.26 -0.92 16.14
C ILE A 188 -1.23 -2.07 16.08
N ASP A 189 -0.82 -2.46 14.88
CA ASP A 189 0.26 -3.42 14.67
C ASP A 189 1.14 -2.94 13.49
N PRO A 190 2.36 -2.46 13.76
CA PRO A 190 3.23 -1.88 12.74
C PRO A 190 3.73 -2.88 11.69
N SER A 191 3.55 -4.20 11.88
CA SER A 191 3.89 -5.20 10.85
C SER A 191 2.81 -5.38 9.79
N VAL A 192 1.60 -4.83 10.00
CA VAL A 192 0.46 -5.05 9.11
C VAL A 192 0.59 -4.28 7.80
N THR A 193 0.19 -4.95 6.71
CA THR A 193 -0.10 -4.35 5.40
C THR A 193 -1.49 -4.76 4.95
N ILE A 194 -2.07 -4.00 4.02
CA ILE A 194 -3.32 -4.39 3.35
C ILE A 194 -2.98 -5.47 2.31
N PRO A 195 -3.50 -6.71 2.44
CA PRO A 195 -3.34 -7.70 1.39
C PRO A 195 -4.26 -7.38 0.21
N TYR A 196 -3.89 -7.81 -0.99
CA TYR A 196 -4.72 -7.64 -2.18
C TYR A 196 -5.47 -8.91 -2.56
N TRP A 197 -6.74 -8.77 -2.94
CA TRP A 197 -7.51 -9.85 -3.56
C TRP A 197 -7.34 -9.80 -5.08
N LYS A 198 -6.56 -10.74 -5.63
CA LYS A 198 -6.36 -10.88 -7.07
C LYS A 198 -7.62 -11.49 -7.72
N PHE A 199 -8.58 -10.63 -8.04
CA PHE A 199 -9.95 -10.99 -8.47
C PHE A 199 -10.04 -11.71 -9.83
N ASP A 200 -8.98 -11.70 -10.64
CA ASP A 200 -8.87 -12.43 -11.91
C ASP A 200 -8.37 -13.88 -11.71
N ASP A 201 -8.15 -14.32 -10.47
CA ASP A 201 -7.83 -15.70 -10.08
C ASP A 201 -8.87 -16.28 -9.10
N PRO A 202 -8.97 -17.62 -8.98
CA PRO A 202 -9.66 -18.25 -7.85
C PRO A 202 -9.06 -17.85 -6.50
N ALA A 203 -9.92 -17.66 -5.49
CA ALA A 203 -9.53 -17.15 -4.17
C ALA A 203 -10.03 -18.01 -2.99
N PRO A 204 -9.71 -19.32 -2.95
CA PRO A 204 -10.23 -20.25 -1.94
C PRO A 204 -9.80 -19.91 -0.50
N LYS A 205 -8.66 -19.24 -0.31
CA LYS A 205 -8.22 -18.83 1.04
C LYS A 205 -8.81 -17.49 1.48
N VAL A 206 -9.18 -16.62 0.54
CA VAL A 206 -9.84 -15.34 0.85
C VAL A 206 -11.27 -15.60 1.31
N PHE A 207 -12.03 -16.35 0.52
CA PHE A 207 -13.42 -16.68 0.79
C PHE A 207 -13.53 -17.96 1.63
N ASN A 208 -12.97 -17.89 2.83
CA ASN A 208 -12.93 -18.96 3.81
C ASN A 208 -13.41 -18.42 5.17
N VAL A 209 -14.04 -19.26 5.99
CA VAL A 209 -14.56 -18.91 7.32
C VAL A 209 -13.49 -18.34 8.27
N ASP A 210 -12.22 -18.68 8.08
CA ASP A 210 -11.09 -18.16 8.85
C ASP A 210 -10.52 -16.83 8.31
N PHE A 211 -11.02 -16.33 7.16
CA PHE A 211 -10.60 -15.05 6.58
C PHE A 211 -11.79 -14.10 6.31
N MET A 212 -12.16 -13.85 5.05
CA MET A 212 -13.26 -12.95 4.69
C MET A 212 -14.65 -13.58 4.75
N GLY A 213 -14.73 -14.82 5.26
CA GLY A 213 -15.97 -15.54 5.49
C GLY A 213 -16.56 -16.15 4.23
N THR A 214 -17.48 -17.08 4.45
CA THR A 214 -18.30 -17.69 3.40
C THR A 214 -19.75 -17.23 3.56
N ALA A 215 -20.43 -17.02 2.44
CA ALA A 215 -21.82 -16.57 2.47
C ALA A 215 -22.78 -17.71 2.17
N ASP A 216 -23.92 -17.72 2.85
CA ASP A 216 -25.06 -18.56 2.48
C ASP A 216 -25.86 -17.96 1.31
N ALA A 217 -26.92 -18.66 0.87
CA ALA A 217 -27.79 -18.18 -0.21
C ALA A 217 -28.53 -16.87 0.11
N SER A 218 -28.66 -16.50 1.39
CA SER A 218 -29.22 -15.22 1.83
C SER A 218 -28.19 -14.08 1.85
N GLY A 219 -26.93 -14.40 1.53
CA GLY A 219 -25.79 -13.49 1.57
C GLY A 219 -25.25 -13.23 2.96
N ALA A 220 -25.76 -13.87 4.01
CA ALA A 220 -25.17 -13.71 5.34
C ALA A 220 -23.77 -14.31 5.34
N VAL A 221 -22.76 -13.49 5.59
CA VAL A 221 -21.39 -13.97 5.75
C VAL A 221 -21.23 -14.60 7.12
N THR A 222 -20.60 -15.78 7.13
CA THR A 222 -20.30 -16.57 8.30
C THR A 222 -18.79 -16.72 8.46
N PHE A 223 -18.37 -16.81 9.71
CA PHE A 223 -16.97 -16.90 10.12
C PHE A 223 -16.83 -18.04 11.14
N SER A 224 -15.61 -18.56 11.28
CA SER A 224 -15.30 -19.46 12.39
C SER A 224 -15.30 -18.68 13.71
N ASN A 225 -15.48 -19.38 14.83
CA ASN A 225 -15.51 -18.76 16.16
C ASN A 225 -14.18 -18.11 16.56
N THR A 226 -13.08 -18.49 15.90
CA THR A 226 -11.73 -17.95 16.12
C THR A 226 -11.38 -16.78 15.20
N ASN A 227 -12.24 -16.49 14.21
CA ASN A 227 -12.02 -15.36 13.32
C ASN A 227 -12.35 -14.04 14.04
N PRO A 228 -11.44 -13.05 14.06
CA PRO A 228 -11.71 -11.74 14.68
C PRO A 228 -12.99 -11.05 14.17
N LEU A 229 -13.38 -11.29 12.91
CA LEU A 229 -14.58 -10.70 12.29
C LEU A 229 -15.90 -11.39 12.67
N VAL A 230 -15.89 -12.43 13.51
CA VAL A 230 -17.10 -13.20 13.85
C VAL A 230 -18.25 -12.33 14.39
N ASN A 231 -17.92 -11.24 15.10
CA ASN A 231 -18.86 -10.27 15.65
C ASN A 231 -18.83 -8.93 14.90
N TRP A 232 -18.31 -8.89 13.67
CA TRP A 232 -18.24 -7.66 12.88
C TRP A 232 -19.65 -7.12 12.59
N GLN A 233 -19.86 -5.84 12.89
CA GLN A 233 -21.10 -5.11 12.65
C GLN A 233 -20.73 -3.72 12.11
N PRO A 234 -20.84 -3.46 10.80
CA PRO A 234 -20.57 -2.14 10.24
C PRO A 234 -21.68 -1.14 10.64
N MET A 235 -21.32 0.13 10.87
CA MET A 235 -22.21 1.12 11.49
C MET A 235 -23.08 1.94 10.51
N ILE A 236 -22.77 2.02 9.20
CA ILE A 236 -23.59 2.82 8.25
C ILE A 236 -24.88 2.10 7.79
N PHE A 237 -25.94 2.92 7.63
CA PHE A 237 -27.26 2.69 7.02
C PHE A 237 -28.40 2.21 7.93
N GLY A 238 -28.39 2.54 9.22
CA GLY A 238 -29.55 2.25 10.09
C GLY A 238 -29.86 0.76 10.22
N GLN A 239 -28.98 -0.11 9.72
CA GLN A 239 -28.91 -1.53 10.04
C GLN A 239 -27.85 -1.74 11.11
N GLY A 240 -27.96 -0.99 12.22
CA GLY A 240 -27.18 -1.19 13.46
C GLY A 240 -27.47 -2.53 14.16
N VAL A 241 -27.73 -3.57 13.36
CA VAL A 241 -28.12 -4.95 13.67
C VAL A 241 -27.90 -5.73 12.36
N GLY A 242 -26.65 -5.95 11.94
CA GLY A 242 -26.39 -6.57 10.64
C GLY A 242 -24.97 -7.13 10.48
N ARG A 243 -24.88 -8.44 10.19
CA ARG A 243 -23.67 -9.09 9.67
C ARG A 243 -23.35 -8.58 8.26
N ILE A 244 -22.11 -8.77 7.80
CA ILE A 244 -21.73 -8.54 6.41
C ILE A 244 -22.67 -9.33 5.49
N ARG A 245 -23.18 -8.68 4.45
CA ARG A 245 -24.05 -9.24 3.43
C ARG A 245 -23.35 -9.21 2.07
N ARG A 246 -23.04 -10.39 1.53
CA ARG A 246 -22.37 -10.57 0.23
C ARG A 246 -22.77 -11.92 -0.38
N VAL A 247 -23.26 -11.95 -1.61
CA VAL A 247 -23.45 -13.21 -2.37
C VAL A 247 -22.53 -13.20 -3.58
N ALA A 248 -21.63 -14.18 -3.71
CA ALA A 248 -20.81 -14.35 -4.89
C ALA A 248 -21.63 -14.88 -6.06
N LYS A 249 -21.49 -14.28 -7.24
CA LYS A 249 -22.12 -14.76 -8.50
C LYS A 249 -21.24 -15.78 -9.24
N PHE A 250 -20.22 -16.29 -8.56
CA PHE A 250 -19.23 -17.23 -9.07
C PHE A 250 -18.75 -18.17 -7.96
N ASN A 251 -18.14 -19.28 -8.34
CA ASN A 251 -17.47 -20.16 -7.39
C ASN A 251 -16.11 -19.55 -7.01
N THR A 252 -16.05 -18.90 -5.84
CA THR A 252 -14.87 -18.20 -5.33
C THR A 252 -13.64 -19.09 -5.18
N SER A 253 -13.81 -20.40 -5.06
CA SER A 253 -12.70 -21.35 -4.87
C SER A 253 -12.10 -21.84 -6.18
N THR A 254 -12.83 -21.77 -7.29
CA THR A 254 -12.42 -22.39 -8.58
C THR A 254 -12.50 -21.46 -9.78
N LYS A 255 -13.04 -20.24 -9.62
CA LYS A 255 -13.22 -19.27 -10.71
C LYS A 255 -12.76 -17.88 -10.28
N ALA A 256 -12.29 -17.13 -11.26
CA ALA A 256 -12.17 -15.67 -11.18
C ALA A 256 -13.55 -15.02 -10.96
N ALA A 257 -13.54 -13.76 -10.53
CA ALA A 257 -14.75 -12.96 -10.35
C ALA A 257 -15.55 -12.90 -11.66
N SER A 258 -16.84 -13.28 -11.62
CA SER A 258 -17.65 -13.58 -12.83
C SER A 258 -17.73 -12.46 -13.86
N ASN A 259 -17.69 -11.21 -13.41
CA ASN A 259 -17.91 -10.06 -14.29
C ASN A 259 -16.58 -9.45 -14.76
N VAL A 260 -15.45 -9.82 -14.15
CA VAL A 260 -14.12 -9.35 -14.56
C VAL A 260 -13.79 -9.99 -15.91
N LYS A 261 -13.57 -9.15 -16.92
CA LYS A 261 -13.25 -9.61 -18.28
C LYS A 261 -11.76 -9.53 -18.56
N ASN A 262 -11.14 -8.43 -18.16
CA ASN A 262 -9.70 -8.22 -18.27
C ASN A 262 -8.98 -8.93 -17.14
N ASN A 263 -8.14 -9.91 -17.48
CA ASN A 263 -7.12 -10.41 -16.56
C ASN A 263 -6.02 -9.36 -16.34
N GLU A 264 -5.03 -9.68 -15.50
CA GLU A 264 -3.91 -8.78 -15.22
C GLU A 264 -3.18 -8.31 -16.50
N ALA A 265 -2.85 -9.21 -17.44
CA ALA A 265 -2.12 -8.84 -18.66
C ALA A 265 -2.96 -7.91 -19.56
N GLU A 266 -4.25 -8.21 -19.72
CA GLU A 266 -5.20 -7.38 -20.47
C GLU A 266 -5.41 -6.01 -19.81
N THR A 267 -5.46 -5.98 -18.48
CA THR A 267 -5.56 -4.72 -17.73
C THR A 267 -4.32 -3.86 -17.92
N LEU A 268 -3.12 -4.46 -17.87
CA LEU A 268 -1.86 -3.75 -18.09
C LEU A 268 -1.71 -3.26 -19.54
N ALA A 269 -2.44 -3.85 -20.48
CA ALA A 269 -2.51 -3.40 -21.86
C ALA A 269 -3.55 -2.30 -22.11
N LEU A 270 -4.26 -1.80 -21.08
CA LEU A 270 -5.20 -0.68 -21.19
C LEU A 270 -4.46 0.64 -21.44
N GLY A 271 -4.07 0.86 -22.69
CA GLY A 271 -3.44 2.10 -23.15
C GLY A 271 -2.04 2.34 -22.59
N THR A 272 -1.32 3.25 -23.26
CA THR A 272 0.05 3.64 -22.89
C THR A 272 0.11 4.93 -22.06
N ALA A 273 -1.03 5.59 -21.87
CA ALA A 273 -1.22 6.79 -21.06
C ALA A 273 -2.40 6.60 -20.09
N PHE A 274 -2.40 7.36 -18.99
CA PHE A 274 -3.47 7.33 -17.99
C PHE A 274 -4.83 7.64 -18.63
N ALA A 275 -4.83 8.69 -19.46
CA ALA A 275 -5.92 9.22 -20.27
C ALA A 275 -7.18 9.66 -19.48
N THR A 276 -8.03 10.46 -20.15
CA THR A 276 -9.13 11.21 -19.51
C THR A 276 -10.49 10.55 -19.69
N PHE A 277 -11.47 11.11 -18.98
CA PHE A 277 -12.88 10.88 -19.20
C PHE A 277 -13.38 11.79 -20.32
N VAL A 278 -13.80 11.20 -21.46
CA VAL A 278 -14.43 11.94 -22.56
C VAL A 278 -15.93 11.68 -22.52
N GLY A 279 -16.68 12.59 -21.89
CA GLY A 279 -18.10 12.38 -21.60
C GLY A 279 -18.29 11.22 -20.60
N THR A 280 -19.03 10.17 -21.00
CA THR A 280 -19.18 8.95 -20.20
C THR A 280 -18.16 7.85 -20.55
N LYS A 281 -17.29 8.09 -21.54
CA LYS A 281 -16.33 7.08 -22.02
C LYS A 281 -14.98 7.26 -21.35
N ARG A 282 -14.46 6.15 -20.82
CA ARG A 282 -13.09 6.04 -20.30
C ARG A 282 -12.16 5.66 -21.45
N THR A 283 -10.96 6.23 -21.45
CA THR A 283 -9.92 5.93 -22.43
C THR A 283 -8.62 5.63 -21.71
N GLY A 284 -7.69 4.91 -22.35
CA GLY A 284 -6.42 4.51 -21.73
C GLY A 284 -6.58 3.75 -20.41
N PHE A 285 -5.63 3.95 -19.50
CA PHE A 285 -5.55 3.14 -18.29
C PHE A 285 -6.68 3.41 -17.30
N CYS A 286 -7.27 4.61 -17.26
CA CYS A 286 -8.40 4.92 -16.38
C CYS A 286 -9.65 4.07 -16.66
N THR A 287 -9.72 3.40 -17.83
CA THR A 287 -10.72 2.36 -18.14
C THR A 287 -10.79 1.26 -17.09
N MET A 288 -9.68 1.03 -16.37
CA MET A 288 -9.58 0.02 -15.33
C MET A 288 -10.58 0.23 -14.17
N GLU A 289 -11.06 1.47 -13.96
CA GLU A 289 -12.12 1.76 -12.99
C GLU A 289 -13.44 1.03 -13.37
N THR A 290 -13.68 0.74 -14.65
CA THR A 290 -14.87 -0.03 -15.08
C THR A 290 -14.57 -1.51 -14.97
N ASP A 291 -13.60 -1.97 -15.75
CA ASP A 291 -13.15 -3.35 -15.75
C ASP A 291 -11.61 -3.32 -15.68
N PRO A 292 -11.01 -3.87 -14.62
CA PRO A 292 -11.63 -4.88 -13.74
C PRO A 292 -12.29 -4.37 -12.43
N HIS A 293 -12.10 -3.12 -12.00
CA HIS A 293 -12.56 -2.65 -10.67
C HIS A 293 -14.08 -2.77 -10.47
N GLY A 294 -14.88 -2.07 -11.29
CA GLY A 294 -16.33 -2.07 -11.16
C GLY A 294 -16.92 -3.48 -11.35
N SER A 295 -16.37 -4.23 -12.30
CA SER A 295 -16.68 -5.64 -12.52
C SER A 295 -16.42 -6.52 -11.30
N ALA A 296 -15.32 -6.32 -10.58
CA ALA A 296 -15.03 -7.07 -9.36
C ALA A 296 -16.08 -6.79 -8.27
N HIS A 297 -16.50 -5.54 -8.08
CA HIS A 297 -17.58 -5.18 -7.16
C HIS A 297 -18.90 -5.88 -7.52
N VAL A 298 -19.30 -5.83 -8.79
CA VAL A 298 -20.60 -6.39 -9.24
C VAL A 298 -20.58 -7.89 -9.52
N SER A 299 -19.43 -8.56 -9.34
CA SER A 299 -19.34 -10.03 -9.24
C SER A 299 -19.96 -10.57 -7.94
N PHE A 300 -20.41 -9.65 -7.07
CA PHE A 300 -21.23 -9.95 -5.91
C PHE A 300 -22.58 -9.22 -5.97
N THR A 301 -23.48 -9.60 -5.06
CA THR A 301 -24.55 -8.72 -4.53
C THR A 301 -24.19 -8.30 -3.10
N GLY A 302 -25.01 -7.42 -2.51
CA GLY A 302 -24.84 -6.98 -1.13
C GLY A 302 -24.01 -5.71 -1.02
N GLN A 303 -23.49 -5.44 0.18
CA GLN A 303 -22.85 -4.15 0.51
C GLN A 303 -21.69 -3.83 -0.44
N ILE A 304 -20.83 -4.80 -0.72
CA ILE A 304 -19.66 -4.61 -1.60
C ILE A 304 -20.03 -4.21 -3.03
N SER A 305 -21.26 -4.45 -3.49
CA SER A 305 -21.72 -4.08 -4.84
C SER A 305 -22.39 -2.70 -4.91
N ASP A 306 -22.63 -2.05 -3.77
CA ASP A 306 -23.24 -0.74 -3.67
C ASP A 306 -22.17 0.30 -3.33
N ILE A 307 -21.97 1.27 -4.21
CA ILE A 307 -20.90 2.28 -4.09
C ILE A 307 -20.91 2.91 -2.71
N GLY A 308 -22.05 3.42 -2.22
CA GLY A 308 -22.09 4.14 -0.95
C GLY A 308 -21.98 3.26 0.28
N LYS A 309 -21.94 1.92 0.13
CA LYS A 309 -21.91 0.96 1.24
C LYS A 309 -20.73 0.00 1.17
N ALA A 310 -19.98 0.00 0.08
CA ALA A 310 -18.97 -1.02 -0.18
C ALA A 310 -17.91 -1.16 0.93
N PRO A 311 -17.40 -0.09 1.56
CA PRO A 311 -16.44 -0.20 2.66
C PRO A 311 -17.02 -0.82 3.94
N ALA A 312 -18.33 -1.06 4.05
CA ALA A 312 -18.90 -1.81 5.17
C ALA A 312 -18.42 -3.27 5.21
N ASP A 313 -18.01 -3.81 4.05
CA ASP A 313 -17.36 -5.11 3.91
C ASP A 313 -15.83 -4.92 3.83
N PRO A 314 -15.03 -5.42 4.79
CA PRO A 314 -13.57 -5.29 4.78
C PRO A 314 -12.87 -5.82 3.51
N LEU A 315 -13.53 -6.70 2.74
CA LEU A 315 -13.04 -7.14 1.43
C LEU A 315 -12.81 -5.96 0.46
N PHE A 316 -13.52 -4.83 0.65
CA PHE A 316 -13.33 -3.59 -0.10
C PHE A 316 -11.85 -3.17 -0.19
N PHE A 317 -11.15 -3.14 0.95
CA PHE A 317 -9.77 -2.69 1.01
C PHE A 317 -8.83 -3.64 0.27
N MET A 318 -9.14 -4.94 0.28
CA MET A 318 -8.37 -5.94 -0.45
C MET A 318 -8.62 -5.87 -1.97
N LEU A 319 -9.85 -5.57 -2.37
CA LEU A 319 -10.22 -5.33 -3.77
C LEU A 319 -9.47 -4.10 -4.30
N HIS A 320 -9.56 -2.97 -3.61
CA HIS A 320 -8.88 -1.74 -4.00
C HIS A 320 -7.35 -1.84 -3.90
N SER A 321 -6.82 -2.65 -2.98
CA SER A 321 -5.38 -2.94 -2.95
C SER A 321 -4.91 -3.66 -4.24
N ASN A 322 -5.76 -4.49 -4.87
CA ASN A 322 -5.43 -5.06 -6.19
C ASN A 322 -5.57 -4.05 -7.32
N VAL A 323 -6.54 -3.13 -7.26
CA VAL A 323 -6.67 -2.00 -8.19
C VAL A 323 -5.39 -1.15 -8.16
N ASP A 324 -4.95 -0.74 -6.97
CA ASP A 324 -3.75 0.07 -6.81
C ASP A 324 -2.48 -0.70 -7.20
N ARG A 325 -2.40 -2.02 -6.91
CA ARG A 325 -1.34 -2.90 -7.41
C ARG A 325 -1.25 -2.91 -8.93
N LEU A 326 -2.39 -3.02 -9.63
CA LEU A 326 -2.42 -3.03 -11.10
C LEU A 326 -1.97 -1.69 -11.66
N TRP A 327 -2.36 -0.57 -11.04
CA TRP A 327 -1.86 0.74 -11.40
C TRP A 327 -0.35 0.88 -11.17
N ALA A 328 0.14 0.47 -10.01
CA ALA A 328 1.57 0.41 -9.69
C ALA A 328 2.38 -0.40 -10.72
N LYS A 329 1.87 -1.57 -11.13
CA LYS A 329 2.49 -2.36 -12.21
C LYS A 329 2.51 -1.62 -13.53
N TRP A 330 1.38 -1.03 -13.92
CA TRP A 330 1.29 -0.27 -15.17
C TRP A 330 2.27 0.91 -15.16
N GLN A 331 2.38 1.64 -14.05
CA GLN A 331 3.35 2.73 -13.92
C GLN A 331 4.78 2.25 -14.17
N TRP A 332 5.12 1.06 -13.69
CA TRP A 332 6.44 0.47 -13.82
C TRP A 332 6.77 0.02 -15.26
N ILE A 333 5.85 -0.67 -15.93
CA ILE A 333 6.14 -1.31 -17.23
C ILE A 333 6.07 -0.34 -18.42
N MET A 334 5.43 0.82 -18.26
CA MET A 334 5.27 1.78 -19.34
C MET A 334 6.60 2.51 -19.63
N THR A 335 6.85 2.78 -20.92
CA THR A 335 8.04 3.53 -21.36
C THR A 335 8.14 4.87 -20.65
N GLY A 336 9.31 5.16 -20.07
CA GLY A 336 9.57 6.38 -19.28
C GLY A 336 9.19 6.27 -17.79
N GLN A 337 8.49 5.19 -17.40
CA GLN A 337 7.90 4.94 -16.09
C GLN A 337 6.97 6.06 -15.62
N ARG A 338 5.70 5.75 -15.37
CA ARG A 338 4.62 6.74 -15.12
C ARG A 338 4.57 7.23 -13.67
N PHE A 339 5.73 7.60 -13.15
CA PHE A 339 5.93 8.11 -11.79
C PHE A 339 6.15 9.62 -11.76
N ASP A 340 6.35 10.27 -12.91
CA ASP A 340 6.53 11.72 -12.95
C ASP A 340 5.18 12.45 -12.82
N PRO A 341 4.92 13.20 -11.74
CA PRO A 341 3.65 13.88 -11.54
C PRO A 341 3.38 15.02 -12.52
N ILE A 342 4.37 15.48 -13.29
CA ILE A 342 4.18 16.49 -14.34
C ILE A 342 4.04 15.88 -15.74
N ASP A 343 4.18 14.55 -15.90
CA ASP A 343 3.90 13.87 -17.17
C ASP A 343 2.40 13.64 -17.33
N ILE A 344 1.82 14.25 -18.37
CA ILE A 344 0.40 14.11 -18.73
C ILE A 344 -0.01 12.65 -18.97
N ASN A 345 0.94 11.80 -19.38
CA ASN A 345 0.69 10.38 -19.57
C ASN A 345 0.65 9.62 -18.24
N ALA A 346 1.25 10.14 -17.18
CA ALA A 346 1.16 9.60 -15.82
C ALA A 346 -0.10 10.08 -15.10
N TYR A 347 -0.46 11.36 -15.28
CA TYR A 347 -1.70 11.93 -14.77
C TYR A 347 -2.21 13.08 -15.67
N PRO A 348 -3.49 13.09 -16.11
CA PRO A 348 -3.91 13.93 -17.22
C PRO A 348 -4.34 15.36 -16.88
N HIS A 349 -4.49 15.73 -15.60
CA HIS A 349 -4.90 17.08 -15.19
C HIS A 349 -3.84 17.73 -14.33
N LEU A 350 -3.05 18.62 -14.93
CA LEU A 350 -1.94 19.30 -14.25
C LEU A 350 -2.36 20.69 -13.75
N GLY A 351 -1.80 21.14 -12.63
CA GLY A 351 -2.09 22.43 -12.03
C GLY A 351 -3.23 22.38 -11.01
N SER A 352 -4.05 23.42 -10.95
CA SER A 352 -5.20 23.52 -10.03
C SER A 352 -6.52 23.55 -10.79
N GLY A 353 -7.52 22.86 -10.25
CA GLY A 353 -8.86 22.83 -10.80
C GLY A 353 -9.67 24.07 -10.46
N ASN A 354 -10.73 24.33 -11.23
CA ASN A 354 -11.64 25.44 -10.94
C ASN A 354 -12.44 25.16 -9.65
N SER A 355 -12.27 26.02 -8.63
CA SER A 355 -12.89 25.89 -7.31
C SER A 355 -14.40 26.04 -7.28
N THR A 356 -15.02 26.49 -8.37
CA THR A 356 -16.48 26.72 -8.46
C THR A 356 -17.24 25.58 -9.13
N VAL A 357 -16.54 24.61 -9.74
CA VAL A 357 -17.15 23.49 -10.46
C VAL A 357 -16.55 22.16 -10.01
N GLY A 358 -17.37 21.11 -9.95
CA GLY A 358 -16.94 19.74 -9.64
C GLY A 358 -16.72 18.90 -10.90
N GLY A 359 -16.41 17.62 -10.72
CA GLY A 359 -16.27 16.65 -11.81
C GLY A 359 -14.91 16.68 -12.52
N GLU A 360 -14.84 16.09 -13.72
CA GLU A 360 -13.57 15.83 -14.42
C GLU A 360 -12.74 17.09 -14.71
N PHE A 361 -13.36 18.26 -14.90
CA PHE A 361 -12.65 19.52 -15.17
C PHE A 361 -12.72 20.52 -13.99
N GLY A 362 -13.13 20.04 -12.82
CA GLY A 362 -13.31 20.82 -11.60
C GLY A 362 -12.30 20.52 -10.51
N ILE A 363 -12.38 21.28 -9.41
CA ILE A 363 -11.54 21.09 -8.22
C ILE A 363 -11.63 19.67 -7.66
N GLY A 364 -10.51 19.13 -7.19
CA GLY A 364 -10.37 17.76 -6.69
C GLY A 364 -9.96 16.75 -7.77
N ASN A 365 -9.63 17.23 -8.98
CA ASN A 365 -9.18 16.37 -10.08
C ASN A 365 -7.83 16.78 -10.67
N PHE A 366 -7.24 17.90 -10.26
CA PHE A 366 -5.97 18.37 -10.80
C PHE A 366 -4.81 18.08 -9.84
N SER A 367 -3.60 17.96 -10.38
CA SER A 367 -2.40 17.50 -9.67
C SER A 367 -2.10 18.26 -8.38
N ASP A 368 -2.37 19.56 -8.34
CA ASP A 368 -2.11 20.45 -7.19
C ASP A 368 -3.34 20.62 -6.28
N ASP A 369 -4.49 20.03 -6.63
CA ASP A 369 -5.66 20.08 -5.76
C ASP A 369 -5.42 19.20 -4.52
N THR A 370 -5.69 19.73 -3.33
CA THR A 370 -5.72 18.91 -2.11
C THR A 370 -6.92 17.96 -2.14
N MET A 371 -6.79 16.75 -1.59
CA MET A 371 -7.88 15.76 -1.64
C MET A 371 -8.86 15.92 -0.47
N TRP A 372 -10.16 15.87 -0.80
CA TRP A 372 -11.21 15.65 0.21
C TRP A 372 -11.12 14.20 0.72
N PRO A 373 -11.42 13.89 1.99
CA PRO A 373 -11.80 14.81 3.07
C PRO A 373 -10.62 15.36 3.86
N TRP A 374 -9.39 14.88 3.61
CA TRP A 374 -8.22 15.18 4.45
C TRP A 374 -7.84 16.66 4.53
N ASN A 375 -8.26 17.47 3.55
CA ASN A 375 -8.05 18.90 3.55
C ASN A 375 -9.05 19.71 4.41
N GLY A 376 -10.06 19.06 5.01
CA GLY A 376 -11.05 19.72 5.86
C GLY A 376 -12.01 20.65 5.12
N ILE A 377 -12.09 20.57 3.79
CA ILE A 377 -12.94 21.44 2.97
C ILE A 377 -14.28 20.73 2.68
N PHE A 378 -15.34 21.17 3.36
CA PHE A 378 -16.69 20.60 3.26
C PHE A 378 -17.71 21.59 2.65
N VAL A 379 -17.39 22.14 1.48
CA VAL A 379 -18.23 23.11 0.76
C VAL A 379 -18.38 22.71 -0.70
N GLN A 380 -19.53 23.04 -1.30
CA GLN A 380 -19.76 22.82 -2.73
C GLN A 380 -18.67 23.51 -3.58
N PRO A 381 -18.20 22.89 -4.67
CA PRO A 381 -18.72 21.69 -5.32
C PRO A 381 -18.25 20.35 -4.70
N ARG A 382 -17.43 20.39 -3.63
CA ARG A 382 -16.99 19.19 -2.91
C ARG A 382 -18.09 18.68 -1.95
N PRO A 383 -17.99 17.43 -1.47
CA PRO A 383 -18.94 16.90 -0.51
C PRO A 383 -19.00 17.75 0.77
N ILE A 384 -20.21 18.10 1.20
CA ILE A 384 -20.46 18.96 2.38
C ILE A 384 -20.46 18.19 3.70
N THR A 385 -20.25 16.89 3.65
CA THR A 385 -20.19 15.99 4.81
C THR A 385 -19.04 15.03 4.61
N GLY A 386 -18.34 14.67 5.67
CA GLY A 386 -17.29 13.64 5.70
C GLY A 386 -16.63 13.60 7.07
N PRO A 387 -15.70 12.67 7.31
CA PRO A 387 -14.93 12.66 8.54
C PRO A 387 -14.01 13.88 8.57
N ASN A 388 -14.07 14.65 9.65
CA ASN A 388 -13.24 15.84 9.84
C ASN A 388 -11.87 15.46 10.41
N THR A 389 -11.13 14.64 9.66
CA THR A 389 -9.81 14.12 10.05
C THR A 389 -8.78 14.43 8.98
N THR A 390 -7.57 14.80 9.39
CA THR A 390 -6.43 14.95 8.49
C THR A 390 -5.79 13.60 8.16
N PHE A 391 -4.93 13.58 7.12
CA PHE A 391 -4.20 12.38 6.73
C PHE A 391 -3.22 11.94 7.84
N PRO A 392 -3.18 10.65 8.22
CA PRO A 392 -2.29 10.17 9.27
C PRO A 392 -0.82 10.28 8.85
N LEU A 393 0.03 10.77 9.74
CA LEU A 393 1.47 10.91 9.49
C LEU A 393 2.20 9.57 9.68
N SER A 394 3.32 9.41 8.97
CA SER A 394 4.28 8.34 9.25
C SER A 394 5.21 8.76 10.39
N PRO A 395 5.61 7.85 11.29
CA PRO A 395 6.60 8.16 12.33
C PRO A 395 8.02 8.40 11.80
N PHE A 396 8.29 8.14 10.52
CA PHE A 396 9.62 8.24 9.91
C PHE A 396 9.64 8.77 8.47
N LEU A 397 8.49 9.00 7.84
CA LEU A 397 8.39 9.63 6.52
C LEU A 397 7.75 11.01 6.63
N THR A 398 8.19 11.93 5.78
CA THR A 398 7.67 13.30 5.71
C THR A 398 6.51 13.44 4.73
N VAL A 399 6.19 12.39 3.97
CA VAL A 399 5.16 12.39 2.92
C VAL A 399 4.10 11.28 3.14
N PRO A 400 2.88 11.46 2.59
CA PRO A 400 2.37 12.72 2.10
C PRO A 400 2.06 13.65 3.29
N SER A 401 1.74 14.91 3.02
CA SER A 401 1.35 15.86 4.06
C SER A 401 0.02 15.45 4.72
N GLN A 402 -0.35 16.14 5.81
CA GLN A 402 -1.66 15.96 6.45
C GLN A 402 -2.85 16.38 5.56
N THR A 403 -2.58 17.11 4.47
CA THR A 403 -3.53 17.57 3.46
C THR A 403 -3.01 17.20 2.07
N PRO A 404 -2.96 15.90 1.72
CA PRO A 404 -2.30 15.43 0.51
C PRO A 404 -2.95 16.03 -0.74
N ASP A 405 -2.13 16.30 -1.75
CA ASP A 405 -2.56 16.64 -3.11
C ASP A 405 -2.50 15.40 -4.01
N LEU A 406 -3.05 15.50 -5.23
CA LEU A 406 -3.09 14.37 -6.13
C LEU A 406 -1.68 13.95 -6.59
N LYS A 407 -0.78 14.90 -6.86
CA LYS A 407 0.59 14.60 -7.29
C LYS A 407 1.38 13.81 -6.25
N SER A 408 1.12 14.01 -4.95
CA SER A 408 1.80 13.30 -3.88
C SER A 408 1.59 11.78 -3.90
N MET A 409 0.60 11.28 -4.65
CA MET A 409 0.31 9.84 -4.75
C MET A 409 0.85 9.19 -6.04
N ILE A 410 1.43 9.97 -6.96
CA ILE A 410 1.90 9.46 -8.26
C ILE A 410 3.19 8.67 -8.10
N ASP A 411 4.22 9.27 -7.49
CA ASP A 411 5.54 8.66 -7.29
C ASP A 411 5.64 7.86 -5.98
N TYR A 412 4.75 6.89 -5.79
CA TYR A 412 4.62 6.19 -4.50
C TYR A 412 5.89 5.47 -4.02
N HIS A 413 6.75 5.03 -4.95
CA HIS A 413 8.04 4.40 -4.68
C HIS A 413 9.18 5.41 -4.43
N GLY A 414 8.96 6.69 -4.74
CA GLY A 414 10.04 7.67 -4.84
C GLY A 414 11.03 7.34 -5.97
N GLN A 415 10.53 6.85 -7.10
CA GLN A 415 11.31 6.46 -8.27
C GLN A 415 11.89 7.68 -9.01
N LYS A 416 11.18 8.80 -9.03
CA LYS A 416 11.64 10.08 -9.60
C LYS A 416 12.20 11.01 -8.53
N ASN A 417 11.74 10.88 -7.29
CA ASN A 417 12.25 11.61 -6.15
C ASN A 417 12.09 10.74 -4.89
N LEU A 418 13.21 10.29 -4.30
CA LEU A 418 13.15 9.40 -3.13
C LEU A 418 12.36 9.98 -1.95
N SER A 419 12.34 11.31 -1.79
CA SER A 419 11.58 11.98 -0.74
C SER A 419 10.05 11.90 -0.92
N ALA A 420 9.57 11.50 -2.10
CA ALA A 420 8.16 11.24 -2.39
C ALA A 420 7.70 9.82 -2.01
N ASN A 421 8.61 8.94 -1.58
CA ASN A 421 8.29 7.57 -1.19
C ASN A 421 7.26 7.52 -0.04
N LEU A 422 6.14 6.85 -0.30
CA LEU A 422 5.00 6.77 0.62
C LEU A 422 5.11 5.64 1.66
N GLY A 423 6.12 4.78 1.54
CA GLY A 423 6.44 3.74 2.54
C GLY A 423 5.63 2.46 2.42
N PHE A 424 5.17 2.12 1.22
CA PHE A 424 4.51 0.85 0.93
C PHE A 424 4.92 0.32 -0.45
N ASP A 425 4.87 -1.01 -0.59
CA ASP A 425 5.18 -1.73 -1.82
C ASP A 425 4.26 -2.94 -2.00
N TYR A 426 4.36 -3.58 -3.15
CA TYR A 426 3.65 -4.82 -3.46
C TYR A 426 4.63 -5.96 -3.70
N HIS A 427 4.35 -7.13 -3.15
CA HIS A 427 5.17 -8.32 -3.37
C HIS A 427 5.34 -8.69 -4.86
N GLY A 428 4.28 -8.48 -5.65
CA GLY A 428 4.24 -8.85 -7.06
C GLY A 428 4.48 -7.72 -8.05
N VAL A 429 4.87 -6.51 -7.61
CA VAL A 429 5.26 -5.40 -8.49
C VAL A 429 6.77 -5.41 -8.59
N ARG A 430 7.28 -5.39 -9.82
CA ARG A 430 8.71 -5.39 -10.11
C ARG A 430 9.36 -4.13 -9.51
N TYR A 431 10.54 -4.31 -8.92
CA TYR A 431 11.42 -3.21 -8.54
C TYR A 431 12.83 -3.49 -9.05
N ASP A 432 13.34 -2.59 -9.89
CA ASP A 432 14.68 -2.70 -10.48
C ASP A 432 15.64 -1.73 -9.78
N HIS A 433 16.50 -2.30 -8.94
CA HIS A 433 17.50 -1.58 -8.16
C HIS A 433 18.57 -0.87 -9.01
N SER A 434 18.68 -1.20 -10.31
CA SER A 434 19.58 -0.53 -11.25
C SER A 434 19.01 0.78 -11.79
N THR A 435 17.70 1.00 -11.64
CA THR A 435 17.09 2.28 -12.02
C THR A 435 17.62 3.35 -11.08
N VAL A 436 18.33 4.33 -11.63
CA VAL A 436 18.81 5.48 -10.86
C VAL A 436 17.58 6.27 -10.42
N VAL A 437 17.38 6.37 -9.10
CA VAL A 437 16.47 7.36 -8.55
C VAL A 437 17.10 8.71 -8.84
N VAL A 438 16.44 9.53 -9.66
CA VAL A 438 16.95 10.84 -10.12
C VAL A 438 16.89 11.86 -8.99
#